data_AF-A0A420FUT4-F1
#
_entry.id   AF-A0A420FUT4-F1
#
_cell.length_a   1.000
_cell.length_b   1.000
_cell.length_c   1.000
_cell.angle_alpha   90.00
_cell.angle_beta   90.00
_cell.angle_gamma   90.00
#
_symmetry.space_group_name_H-M   'P 1'
#
loop_
_entity.id
_entity.type
_entity.pdbx_description
1 polymer ?
#
loop_
_entity_poly.entity_id
_entity_poly.type
_entity_poly.pdbx_seq_one_letter_code
_entity_poly.pdbx_strand_id
1 'polypeptide(L)'
;MPRRANPSAIAKRLHYIIDSVTDSERRDDCYIRTYLGHLESFAAVTRERAWTAEKVKEHVAIVYTWIKRREHHYVVDMQVAEKFAAALNSGSNEHLLLNLAWRLVNNSMMAGSKFLHFYRPERFPITDSWLRDWVSGTPSQGYGLDFYREWLCGVHLVDEEHAESALAWARATFGYEVTRTRAIEAMAFYYVKNLSESDRHALWDFLSGTFPAKDEAA
;
A
#
# COMPACT_ATOMS: atom_id res chain seq x y z
N MET A 1 -20.69 -7.08 10.05
CA MET A 1 -19.35 -6.54 9.74
C MET A 1 -19.37 -5.99 8.32
N PRO A 2 -18.72 -4.85 8.05
CA PRO A 2 -18.68 -4.30 6.71
C PRO A 2 -18.02 -5.31 5.76
N ARG A 3 -18.62 -5.48 4.57
CA ARG A 3 -18.14 -6.42 3.55
C ARG A 3 -16.84 -5.90 2.94
N ARG A 4 -16.04 -6.80 2.35
CA ARG A 4 -14.89 -6.41 1.52
C ARG A 4 -15.35 -5.43 0.42
N ALA A 5 -14.69 -4.28 0.29
CA ALA A 5 -14.96 -3.35 -0.80
C ALA A 5 -14.38 -3.89 -2.11
N ASN A 6 -15.12 -3.76 -3.21
CA ASN A 6 -14.61 -4.04 -4.56
C ASN A 6 -13.77 -2.84 -5.06
N PRO A 7 -13.05 -2.95 -6.19
CA PRO A 7 -12.14 -1.91 -6.66
C PRO A 7 -12.83 -0.57 -6.91
N SER A 8 -14.04 -0.59 -7.49
CA SER A 8 -14.79 0.63 -7.77
C SER A 8 -15.25 1.34 -6.50
N ALA A 9 -15.62 0.59 -5.45
CA ALA A 9 -15.93 1.16 -4.15
C ALA A 9 -14.68 1.77 -3.52
N ILE A 10 -13.52 1.10 -3.61
CA ILE A 10 -12.24 1.63 -3.12
C ILE A 10 -11.88 2.94 -3.83
N ALA A 11 -11.99 2.99 -5.15
CA ALA A 11 -11.72 4.20 -5.94
C ALA A 11 -12.60 5.38 -5.49
N LYS A 12 -13.92 5.16 -5.36
CA LYS A 12 -14.86 6.18 -4.86
C LYS A 12 -14.49 6.70 -3.47
N ARG A 13 -13.97 5.84 -2.60
CA ARG A 13 -13.51 6.23 -1.26
C ARG A 13 -12.24 7.05 -1.32
N LEU A 14 -11.32 6.70 -2.22
CA LEU A 14 -10.11 7.47 -2.48
C LEU A 14 -10.47 8.86 -3.04
N HIS A 15 -11.43 8.95 -3.96
CA HIS A 15 -11.97 10.23 -4.46
C HIS A 15 -12.46 11.12 -3.32
N TYR A 16 -13.37 10.59 -2.49
CA TYR A 16 -13.88 11.31 -1.32
C TYR A 16 -12.76 11.79 -0.39
N ILE A 17 -11.76 10.94 -0.14
CA ILE A 17 -10.63 11.31 0.72
C ILE A 17 -9.83 12.44 0.07
N ILE A 18 -9.55 12.36 -1.23
CA ILE A 18 -8.80 13.39 -1.97
C ILE A 18 -9.54 14.73 -1.91
N ASP A 19 -10.84 14.74 -2.11
CA ASP A 19 -11.68 15.95 -2.02
C ASP A 19 -11.75 16.54 -0.61
N SER A 20 -11.57 15.69 0.40
CA SER A 20 -11.65 16.07 1.82
C SER A 20 -10.33 16.60 2.39
N VAL A 21 -9.21 16.46 1.67
CA VAL A 21 -7.90 16.94 2.13
C VAL A 21 -7.71 18.39 1.68
N THR A 22 -7.83 19.32 2.62
CA THR A 22 -7.61 20.76 2.36
C THR A 22 -6.20 21.24 2.69
N ASP A 23 -5.50 20.54 3.58
CA ASP A 23 -4.18 20.95 4.07
C ASP A 23 -3.03 20.25 3.33
N SER A 24 -2.08 21.05 2.86
CA SER A 24 -0.90 20.60 2.10
C SER A 24 0.43 21.05 2.73
N GLU A 25 0.47 21.18 4.06
CA GLU A 25 1.69 21.58 4.76
C GLU A 25 2.76 20.50 4.74
N ARG A 26 4.02 20.94 4.72
CA ARG A 26 5.19 20.06 4.79
C ARG A 26 5.17 19.27 6.10
N ARG A 27 5.28 17.94 6.01
CA ARG A 27 5.25 17.05 7.16
C ARG A 27 6.63 16.50 7.49
N ASP A 28 6.96 16.53 8.77
CA ASP A 28 8.19 15.90 9.29
C ASP A 28 7.89 14.51 9.90
N ASP A 29 7.67 13.52 9.03
CA ASP A 29 7.37 12.12 9.43
C ASP A 29 8.50 11.18 8.95
N CYS A 30 8.81 10.15 9.74
CA CYS A 30 9.91 9.22 9.43
C CYS A 30 9.71 8.48 8.11
N TYR A 31 8.46 8.18 7.72
CA TYR A 31 8.16 7.55 6.43
C TYR A 31 8.53 8.48 5.27
N ILE A 32 8.27 9.79 5.41
CA ILE A 32 8.63 10.78 4.38
C ILE A 32 10.14 10.92 4.28
N ARG A 33 10.85 11.03 5.41
CA ARG A 33 12.30 11.24 5.43
C ARG A 33 13.11 10.07 4.87
N THR A 34 12.64 8.84 5.09
CA THR A 34 13.40 7.62 4.71
C THR A 34 13.01 7.06 3.34
N TYR A 35 11.90 7.52 2.75
CA TYR A 35 11.35 6.95 1.52
C TYR A 35 12.33 6.96 0.35
N LEU A 36 12.97 8.10 0.07
CA LEU A 36 13.90 8.21 -1.05
C LEU A 36 15.13 7.31 -0.88
N GLY A 37 15.71 7.25 0.33
CA GLY A 37 16.83 6.36 0.60
C GLY A 37 16.48 4.87 0.46
N HIS A 38 15.26 4.49 0.85
CA HIS A 38 14.76 3.13 0.61
C HIS A 38 14.54 2.84 -0.88
N LEU A 39 13.96 3.79 -1.63
CA LEU A 39 13.82 3.65 -3.09
C LEU A 39 15.17 3.47 -3.78
N GLU A 40 16.17 4.28 -3.43
CA GLU A 40 17.51 4.20 -4.00
C GLU A 40 18.17 2.85 -3.72
N SER A 41 18.02 2.33 -2.49
CA SER A 41 18.53 1.01 -2.09
C SER A 41 17.94 -0.11 -2.96
N PHE A 42 16.61 -0.15 -3.11
CA PHE A 42 15.93 -1.13 -3.97
C PHE A 42 16.30 -0.96 -5.44
N ALA A 43 16.40 0.29 -5.92
CA ALA A 43 16.74 0.59 -7.31
C ALA A 43 18.16 0.15 -7.68
N ALA A 44 19.12 0.25 -6.76
CA ALA A 44 20.49 -0.23 -6.98
C ALA A 44 20.52 -1.73 -7.29
N VAL A 45 19.89 -2.55 -6.43
CA VAL A 45 19.85 -4.01 -6.63
C VAL A 45 19.05 -4.40 -7.88
N THR A 46 17.95 -3.70 -8.14
CA THR A 46 17.06 -3.98 -9.26
C THR A 46 17.72 -3.69 -10.61
N ARG A 47 18.42 -2.55 -10.74
CA ARG A 47 19.12 -2.20 -11.99
C ARG A 47 20.22 -3.19 -12.35
N GLU A 48 20.91 -3.72 -11.35
CA GLU A 48 21.96 -4.73 -11.53
C GLU A 48 21.40 -6.14 -11.76
N ARG A 49 20.09 -6.35 -11.61
CA ARG A 49 19.46 -7.68 -11.59
C ARG A 49 20.18 -8.64 -10.63
N ALA A 50 20.56 -8.08 -9.48
CA ALA A 50 21.41 -8.75 -8.52
C ALA A 50 20.62 -9.20 -7.28
N TRP A 51 19.33 -9.51 -7.42
CA TRP A 51 18.53 -10.04 -6.32
C TRP A 51 19.00 -11.45 -5.95
N THR A 52 19.25 -11.68 -4.66
CA THR A 52 19.47 -12.99 -4.04
C THR A 52 18.49 -13.16 -2.87
N ALA A 53 18.37 -14.36 -2.33
CA ALA A 53 17.51 -14.60 -1.17
C ALA A 53 17.94 -13.75 0.04
N GLU A 54 19.24 -13.54 0.22
CA GLU A 54 19.83 -12.70 1.26
C GLU A 54 19.47 -11.23 1.06
N LYS A 55 19.62 -10.71 -0.17
CA LYS A 55 19.21 -9.34 -0.49
C LYS A 55 17.71 -9.13 -0.31
N VAL A 56 16.88 -10.12 -0.67
CA VAL A 56 15.44 -10.09 -0.39
C VAL A 56 15.21 -9.97 1.12
N LYS A 57 15.87 -10.79 1.95
CA LYS A 57 15.78 -10.73 3.41
C LYS A 57 16.22 -9.38 3.98
N GLU A 58 17.34 -8.83 3.51
CA GLU A 58 17.84 -7.50 3.89
C GLU A 58 16.83 -6.39 3.57
N HIS A 59 16.25 -6.44 2.37
CA HIS A 59 15.28 -5.44 1.91
C HIS A 59 13.91 -5.60 2.59
N VAL A 60 13.55 -6.82 3.00
CA VAL A 60 12.45 -7.04 3.94
C VAL A 60 12.73 -6.33 5.26
N ALA A 61 13.93 -6.44 5.82
CA ALA A 61 14.30 -5.78 7.07
C ALA A 61 14.15 -4.26 6.98
N ILE A 62 14.57 -3.66 5.85
CA ILE A 62 14.40 -2.23 5.57
C ILE A 62 12.92 -1.83 5.67
N VAL A 63 12.01 -2.51 4.94
CA VAL A 63 10.59 -2.14 4.96
C VAL A 63 9.90 -2.46 6.28
N TYR A 64 10.46 -3.37 7.08
CA TYR A 64 9.97 -3.65 8.43
C TYR A 64 10.28 -2.55 9.44
N THR A 65 11.30 -1.71 9.19
CA THR A 65 11.50 -0.48 9.99
C THR A 65 10.30 0.46 9.93
N TRP A 66 9.49 0.36 8.86
CA TRP A 66 8.24 1.10 8.72
C TRP A 66 7.05 0.46 9.46
N ILE A 67 7.25 -0.62 10.21
CA ILE A 67 6.21 -1.36 10.92
C ILE A 67 6.47 -1.29 12.43
N LYS A 68 6.03 -0.18 13.04
CA LYS A 68 6.27 0.21 14.46
C LYS A 68 5.95 -0.87 15.51
N ARG A 69 5.08 -1.84 15.22
CA ARG A 69 4.58 -2.84 16.19
C ARG A 69 5.30 -4.20 16.14
N ARG A 70 6.31 -4.39 15.29
CA ARG A 70 6.89 -5.73 15.03
C ARG A 70 8.40 -5.76 14.83
N GLU A 71 9.14 -4.90 15.52
CA GLU A 71 10.62 -4.85 15.43
C GLU A 71 11.31 -6.22 15.68
N HIS A 72 10.61 -7.20 16.27
CA HIS A 72 11.17 -8.53 16.58
C HIS A 72 10.33 -9.75 16.15
N HIS A 73 9.28 -9.59 15.32
CA HIS A 73 8.36 -10.70 14.99
C HIS A 73 8.10 -10.87 13.49
N TYR A 74 9.18 -11.04 12.71
CA TYR A 74 9.05 -11.49 11.34
C TYR A 74 10.05 -12.58 11.00
N VAL A 75 9.56 -13.61 10.32
CA VAL A 75 10.35 -14.71 9.80
C VAL A 75 10.23 -14.66 8.28
N VAL A 76 11.36 -14.53 7.61
CA VAL A 76 11.43 -14.60 6.15
C VAL A 76 11.52 -16.07 5.76
N ASP A 77 10.59 -16.52 4.93
CA ASP A 77 10.71 -17.84 4.29
C ASP A 77 11.80 -17.77 3.22
N MET A 78 12.96 -18.36 3.51
CA MET A 78 14.12 -18.30 2.61
C MET A 78 13.92 -19.07 1.30
N GLN A 79 13.07 -20.10 1.28
CA GLN A 79 12.74 -20.81 0.04
C GLN A 79 11.84 -19.95 -0.86
N VAL A 80 10.92 -19.19 -0.26
CA VAL A 80 10.14 -18.19 -1.00
C VAL A 80 11.03 -17.03 -1.43
N ALA A 81 11.98 -16.59 -0.60
CA ALA A 81 12.90 -15.51 -0.93
C ALA A 81 13.78 -15.84 -2.14
N GLU A 82 14.27 -17.09 -2.26
CA GLU A 82 15.02 -17.56 -3.43
C GLU A 82 14.19 -17.49 -4.72
N LYS A 83 12.96 -18.04 -4.67
CA LYS A 83 12.03 -17.97 -5.82
C LYS A 83 11.68 -16.53 -6.17
N PHE A 84 11.53 -15.68 -5.17
CA PHE A 84 11.22 -14.27 -5.36
C PHE A 84 12.39 -13.53 -5.99
N ALA A 85 13.62 -13.75 -5.55
CA ALA A 85 14.81 -13.19 -6.16
C ALA A 85 14.92 -13.55 -7.66
N ALA A 86 14.69 -14.83 -8.01
CA ALA A 86 14.65 -15.26 -9.41
C ALA A 86 13.53 -14.57 -10.21
N ALA A 87 12.34 -14.40 -9.61
CA ALA A 87 11.23 -13.69 -10.24
C ALA A 87 11.52 -12.20 -10.47
N LEU A 88 12.17 -11.54 -9.51
CA LEU A 88 12.59 -10.13 -9.61
C LEU A 88 13.63 -9.93 -10.72
N ASN A 89 14.65 -10.78 -10.79
CA ASN A 89 15.71 -10.67 -11.81
C ASN A 89 15.22 -10.97 -13.24
N SER A 90 14.22 -11.83 -13.38
CA SER A 90 13.64 -12.18 -14.68
C SER A 90 12.61 -11.17 -15.20
N GLY A 91 12.21 -10.19 -14.38
CA GLY A 91 11.09 -9.30 -14.74
C GLY A 91 9.76 -10.05 -14.84
N SER A 92 9.54 -11.03 -13.95
CA SER A 92 8.35 -11.87 -13.94
C SER A 92 7.05 -11.08 -13.87
N ASN A 93 5.95 -11.71 -14.29
CA ASN A 93 4.63 -11.10 -14.26
C ASN A 93 4.16 -10.77 -12.83
N GLU A 94 3.22 -9.84 -12.76
CA GLU A 94 2.65 -9.34 -11.50
C GLU A 94 2.02 -10.43 -10.64
N HIS A 95 1.30 -11.38 -11.23
CA HIS A 95 0.59 -12.41 -10.48
C HIS A 95 1.56 -13.26 -9.64
N LEU A 96 2.70 -13.65 -10.23
CA LEU A 96 3.74 -14.39 -9.54
C LEU A 96 4.39 -13.56 -8.42
N LEU A 97 4.74 -12.31 -8.72
CA LEU A 97 5.35 -11.40 -7.73
C LEU A 97 4.45 -11.20 -6.52
N LEU A 98 3.14 -11.01 -6.73
CA LEU A 98 2.16 -10.88 -5.66
C LEU A 98 2.05 -12.15 -4.81
N ASN A 99 2.02 -13.32 -5.43
CA ASN A 99 1.94 -14.60 -4.71
C ASN A 99 3.18 -14.83 -3.82
N LEU A 100 4.37 -14.55 -4.36
CA LEU A 100 5.62 -14.71 -3.63
C LEU A 100 5.76 -13.67 -2.50
N ALA A 101 5.45 -12.40 -2.77
CA ALA A 101 5.51 -11.34 -1.77
C ALA A 101 4.55 -11.59 -0.59
N TRP A 102 3.35 -12.13 -0.86
CA TRP A 102 2.40 -12.51 0.19
C TRP A 102 2.98 -13.57 1.12
N ARG A 103 3.59 -14.62 0.55
CA ARG A 103 4.14 -15.77 1.29
C ARG A 103 5.47 -15.48 1.97
N LEU A 104 6.17 -14.43 1.53
CA LEU A 104 7.53 -14.11 1.97
C LEU A 104 7.64 -13.92 3.49
N VAL A 105 6.65 -13.26 4.09
CA VAL A 105 6.66 -12.95 5.52
C VAL A 105 5.29 -13.13 6.15
N ASN A 106 5.17 -14.12 7.04
CA ASN A 106 3.97 -14.40 7.84
C ASN A 106 2.66 -14.48 7.02
N ASN A 107 2.72 -14.87 5.74
CA ASN A 107 1.57 -14.89 4.81
C ASN A 107 0.77 -13.56 4.83
N SER A 108 1.46 -12.42 4.76
CA SER A 108 0.87 -11.09 4.92
C SER A 108 1.33 -10.10 3.85
N MET A 109 0.35 -9.44 3.21
CA MET A 109 0.63 -8.36 2.27
C MET A 109 1.05 -7.03 2.91
N MET A 110 1.12 -6.90 4.25
CA MET A 110 1.63 -5.66 4.86
C MET A 110 3.09 -5.39 4.51
N ALA A 111 3.94 -6.41 4.64
CA ALA A 111 5.35 -6.32 4.30
C ALA A 111 5.55 -6.54 2.80
N GLY A 112 4.83 -7.50 2.21
CA GLY A 112 4.88 -7.79 0.78
C GLY A 112 4.55 -6.57 -0.08
N SER A 113 3.51 -5.80 0.26
CA SER A 113 3.16 -4.57 -0.47
C SER A 113 4.24 -3.49 -0.39
N LYS A 114 4.86 -3.28 0.78
CA LYS A 114 5.95 -2.31 0.93
C LYS A 114 7.17 -2.73 0.13
N PHE A 115 7.55 -4.01 0.19
CA PHE A 115 8.64 -4.55 -0.61
C PHE A 115 8.39 -4.32 -2.11
N LEU A 116 7.21 -4.72 -2.60
CA LEU A 116 6.84 -4.56 -4.00
C LEU A 116 6.77 -3.09 -4.41
N HIS A 117 6.29 -2.21 -3.53
CA HIS A 117 6.27 -0.77 -3.78
C HIS A 117 7.68 -0.22 -3.99
N PHE A 118 8.65 -0.54 -3.13
CA PHE A 118 10.02 -0.05 -3.33
C PHE A 118 10.72 -0.70 -4.52
N TYR A 119 10.35 -1.93 -4.88
CA TYR A 119 10.79 -2.56 -6.12
C TYR A 119 10.24 -1.87 -7.37
N ARG A 120 8.97 -1.45 -7.35
CA ARG A 120 8.27 -0.87 -8.50
C ARG A 120 7.13 0.11 -8.06
N PRO A 121 7.48 1.36 -7.68
CA PRO A 121 6.58 2.28 -6.96
C PRO A 121 5.44 2.85 -7.81
N GLU A 122 5.57 2.82 -9.13
CA GLU A 122 4.53 3.23 -10.07
C GLU A 122 3.42 2.17 -10.19
N ARG A 123 3.67 0.94 -9.73
CA ARG A 123 2.73 -0.18 -9.90
C ARG A 123 2.07 -0.64 -8.61
N PHE A 124 2.84 -0.80 -7.54
CA PHE A 124 2.36 -1.47 -6.34
C PHE A 124 2.07 -0.45 -5.23
N PRO A 125 0.81 -0.18 -4.87
CA PRO A 125 0.54 0.68 -3.73
C PRO A 125 0.94 -0.02 -2.42
N ILE A 126 1.34 0.76 -1.43
CA ILE A 126 1.52 0.28 -0.06
C ILE A 126 0.14 0.04 0.56
N THR A 127 0.00 -1.03 1.36
CA THR A 127 -1.13 -1.19 2.27
C THR A 127 -0.66 -1.23 3.73
N ASP A 128 -1.55 -0.83 4.64
CA ASP A 128 -1.38 -0.91 6.09
C ASP A 128 -2.73 -1.19 6.78
N SER A 129 -2.72 -1.41 8.10
CA SER A 129 -3.91 -1.60 8.93
C SER A 129 -4.92 -0.48 8.75
N TRP A 130 -4.46 0.77 8.73
CA TRP A 130 -5.32 1.94 8.60
C TRP A 130 -6.06 1.95 7.26
N LEU A 131 -5.35 1.73 6.16
CA LEU A 131 -5.93 1.67 4.81
C LEU A 131 -6.91 0.50 4.67
N ARG A 132 -6.58 -0.64 5.28
CA ARG A 132 -7.49 -1.79 5.33
C ARG A 132 -8.76 -1.45 6.09
N ASP A 133 -8.64 -0.96 7.30
CA ASP A 133 -9.78 -0.78 8.20
C ASP A 133 -10.70 0.38 7.75
N TRP A 134 -10.13 1.41 7.12
CA TRP A 134 -10.87 2.64 6.76
C TRP A 134 -11.10 2.85 5.27
N VAL A 135 -10.40 2.16 4.38
CA VAL A 135 -10.56 2.41 2.93
C VAL A 135 -11.04 1.16 2.21
N SER A 136 -10.35 0.05 2.39
CA SER A 136 -10.65 -1.18 1.64
C SER A 136 -11.65 -2.11 2.36
N GLY A 137 -11.92 -1.86 3.64
CA GLY A 137 -12.79 -2.68 4.49
C GLY A 137 -12.06 -3.87 5.14
N THR A 138 -12.46 -4.22 6.36
CA THR A 138 -11.84 -5.31 7.14
C THR A 138 -12.42 -6.67 6.73
N PRO A 139 -11.62 -7.59 6.14
CA PRO A 139 -12.05 -8.97 5.92
C PRO A 139 -12.20 -9.76 7.23
N SER A 140 -12.90 -10.89 7.19
CA SER A 140 -13.06 -11.83 8.32
C SER A 140 -11.78 -12.58 8.70
N GLN A 141 -10.78 -12.62 7.81
CA GLN A 141 -9.43 -13.18 8.04
C GLN A 141 -8.37 -12.18 7.55
N GLY A 142 -7.15 -12.21 8.10
CA GLY A 142 -6.11 -11.16 8.05
C GLY A 142 -5.63 -10.65 6.67
N TYR A 143 -4.41 -10.08 6.60
CA TYR A 143 -3.83 -9.38 5.43
C TYR A 143 -3.56 -10.27 4.20
N GLY A 144 -4.60 -10.84 3.61
CA GLY A 144 -4.55 -11.78 2.49
C GLY A 144 -4.28 -11.12 1.15
N LEU A 145 -3.84 -11.94 0.20
CA LEU A 145 -3.51 -11.55 -1.16
C LEU A 145 -4.72 -10.97 -1.92
N ASP A 146 -5.90 -11.57 -1.77
CA ASP A 146 -7.08 -11.13 -2.51
C ASP A 146 -7.54 -9.73 -2.10
N PHE A 147 -7.43 -9.40 -0.82
CA PHE A 147 -7.67 -8.04 -0.33
C PHE A 147 -6.73 -7.04 -0.99
N TYR A 148 -5.44 -7.37 -1.05
CA TYR A 148 -4.45 -6.49 -1.68
C TYR A 148 -4.70 -6.31 -3.18
N ARG A 149 -5.21 -7.33 -3.88
CA ARG A 149 -5.59 -7.21 -5.29
C ARG A 149 -6.71 -6.20 -5.50
N GLU A 150 -7.74 -6.19 -4.66
CA GLU A 150 -8.81 -5.17 -4.76
C GLU A 150 -8.25 -3.77 -4.49
N TRP A 151 -7.40 -3.65 -3.47
CA TRP A 151 -6.72 -2.39 -3.15
C TRP A 151 -5.88 -1.88 -4.32
N LEU A 152 -5.05 -2.74 -4.90
CA LEU A 152 -4.23 -2.43 -6.07
C LEU A 152 -5.11 -1.95 -7.23
N CYS A 153 -6.17 -2.69 -7.56
CA CYS A 153 -7.08 -2.29 -8.61
C CYS A 153 -7.80 -0.96 -8.29
N GLY A 154 -8.26 -0.77 -7.05
CA GLY A 154 -8.96 0.43 -6.64
C GLY A 154 -8.10 1.69 -6.69
N VAL A 155 -6.83 1.61 -6.30
CA VAL A 155 -5.87 2.72 -6.46
C VAL A 155 -5.66 3.07 -7.93
N HIS A 156 -5.57 2.06 -8.81
CA HIS A 156 -5.41 2.27 -10.25
C HIS A 156 -6.71 2.70 -10.97
N LEU A 157 -7.85 2.69 -10.29
CA LEU A 157 -9.13 3.17 -10.80
C LEU A 157 -9.44 4.62 -10.41
N VAL A 158 -8.60 5.26 -9.58
CA VAL A 158 -8.70 6.71 -9.32
C VAL A 158 -8.44 7.43 -10.64
N ASP A 159 -9.35 8.32 -11.03
CA ASP A 159 -9.23 9.11 -12.27
C ASP A 159 -8.07 10.12 -12.25
N GLU A 160 -7.84 10.76 -13.40
CA GLU A 160 -6.74 11.70 -13.58
C GLU A 160 -6.85 12.94 -12.70
N GLU A 161 -8.05 13.51 -12.57
CA GLU A 161 -8.26 14.76 -11.84
C GLU A 161 -7.91 14.61 -10.36
N HIS A 162 -8.39 13.53 -9.74
CA HIS A 162 -8.08 13.23 -8.34
C HIS A 162 -6.62 12.78 -8.18
N ALA A 163 -6.05 12.08 -9.16
CA ALA A 163 -4.63 11.70 -9.14
C ALA A 163 -3.70 12.93 -9.17
N GLU A 164 -4.00 13.93 -9.99
CA GLU A 164 -3.26 15.19 -10.05
C GLU A 164 -3.39 15.99 -8.74
N SER A 165 -4.59 16.03 -8.15
CA SER A 165 -4.80 16.60 -6.82
C SER A 165 -3.95 15.89 -5.75
N ALA A 166 -3.89 14.56 -5.79
CA ALA A 166 -3.04 13.78 -4.90
C ALA A 166 -1.54 14.05 -5.10
N LEU A 167 -1.09 14.18 -6.35
CA LEU A 167 0.30 14.53 -6.69
C LEU A 167 0.69 15.92 -6.20
N ALA A 168 -0.18 16.92 -6.41
CA ALA A 168 0.03 18.27 -5.93
C ALA A 168 0.17 18.32 -4.40
N TRP A 169 -0.72 17.63 -3.69
CA TRP A 169 -0.63 17.48 -2.25
C TRP A 169 0.65 16.76 -1.81
N ALA A 170 1.03 15.67 -2.48
CA ALA A 170 2.21 14.89 -2.12
C ALA A 170 3.49 15.72 -2.29
N ARG A 171 3.60 16.51 -3.37
CA ARG A 171 4.72 17.43 -3.61
C ARG A 171 4.86 18.44 -2.47
N ALA A 172 3.76 19.08 -2.08
CA ALA A 172 3.74 20.07 -1.01
C ALA A 172 4.06 19.45 0.36
N THR A 173 3.51 18.26 0.63
CA THR A 173 3.65 17.56 1.90
C THR A 173 5.03 16.94 2.10
N PHE A 174 5.59 16.32 1.05
CA PHE A 174 6.86 15.57 1.13
C PHE A 174 8.07 16.46 0.82
N GLY A 175 7.89 17.48 -0.01
CA GLY A 175 8.98 18.32 -0.51
C GLY A 175 9.80 17.67 -1.63
N TYR A 176 9.28 16.63 -2.27
CA TYR A 176 9.87 15.95 -3.44
C TYR A 176 8.80 15.26 -4.29
N GLU A 177 9.13 14.93 -5.54
CA GLU A 177 8.23 14.23 -6.45
C GLU A 177 8.06 12.75 -6.09
N VAL A 178 6.84 12.23 -6.30
CA VAL A 178 6.51 10.82 -6.14
C VAL A 178 5.65 10.33 -7.30
N THR A 179 5.49 9.01 -7.42
CA THR A 179 4.62 8.42 -8.44
C THR A 179 3.14 8.66 -8.13
N ARG A 180 2.26 8.61 -9.14
CA ARG A 180 0.79 8.61 -8.96
C ARG A 180 0.35 7.56 -7.94
N THR A 181 0.74 6.32 -8.23
CA THR A 181 1.26 5.32 -7.29
C THR A 181 1.16 5.73 -5.82
N ARG A 182 2.27 6.38 -5.43
CA ARG A 182 2.66 6.85 -4.11
C ARG A 182 1.86 8.06 -3.60
N ALA A 183 1.32 8.88 -4.48
CA ALA A 183 0.57 10.07 -4.08
C ALA A 183 -0.80 9.69 -3.51
N ILE A 184 -1.54 8.85 -4.26
CA ILE A 184 -2.92 8.45 -3.92
C ILE A 184 -2.96 7.69 -2.59
N GLU A 185 -2.13 6.66 -2.44
CA GLU A 185 -2.17 5.78 -1.28
C GLU A 185 -1.57 6.45 -0.03
N ALA A 186 -0.56 7.33 -0.20
CA ALA A 186 -0.01 8.08 0.91
C ALA A 186 -0.97 9.15 1.42
N MET A 187 -1.66 9.86 0.52
CA MET A 187 -2.72 10.80 0.92
C MET A 187 -3.79 10.08 1.72
N ALA A 188 -4.29 8.95 1.22
CA ALA A 188 -5.26 8.14 1.94
C ALA A 188 -4.75 7.73 3.33
N PHE A 189 -3.49 7.27 3.42
CA PHE A 189 -2.88 6.87 4.68
C PHE A 189 -2.80 8.03 5.69
N TYR A 190 -2.31 9.20 5.26
CA TYR A 190 -2.18 10.34 6.15
C TYR A 190 -3.55 10.92 6.53
N TYR A 191 -4.52 10.95 5.63
CA TYR A 191 -5.89 11.35 5.94
C TYR A 191 -6.44 10.49 7.08
N VAL A 192 -6.54 9.17 6.89
CA VAL A 192 -7.16 8.28 7.90
C VAL A 192 -6.37 8.22 9.21
N LYS A 193 -5.04 8.35 9.16
CA LYS A 193 -4.17 8.33 10.35
C LYS A 193 -4.42 9.53 11.27
N ASN A 194 -4.82 10.69 10.73
CA ASN A 194 -5.01 11.92 11.53
C ASN A 194 -6.48 12.29 11.74
N LEU A 195 -7.44 11.49 11.29
CA LEU A 195 -8.84 11.76 11.58
C LEU A 195 -9.09 11.83 13.07
N SER A 196 -9.77 12.90 13.48
CA SER A 196 -10.36 13.02 14.81
C SER A 196 -11.44 11.94 15.00
N GLU A 197 -11.88 11.72 16.23
CA GLU A 197 -12.94 10.75 16.50
C GLU A 197 -14.26 11.13 15.81
N SER A 198 -14.59 12.42 15.74
CA SER A 198 -15.78 12.90 15.01
C SER A 198 -15.65 12.68 13.50
N ASP A 199 -14.48 12.95 12.92
CA ASP A 199 -14.29 12.80 11.46
C ASP A 199 -14.28 11.33 11.04
N ARG A 200 -13.86 10.43 11.94
CA ARG A 200 -13.99 8.98 11.72
C ARG A 200 -15.43 8.53 11.60
N HIS A 201 -16.36 9.12 12.36
CA HIS A 201 -17.78 8.81 12.24
C HIS A 201 -18.33 9.30 10.89
N ALA A 202 -18.03 10.54 10.50
CA ALA A 202 -18.45 11.08 9.21
C ALA A 202 -17.91 10.24 8.04
N LEU A 203 -16.63 9.86 8.08
CA LEU A 203 -16.05 8.95 7.10
C LEU A 203 -16.79 7.61 7.12
N TRP A 204 -17.00 7.01 8.29
CA TRP A 204 -17.70 5.73 8.41
C TRP A 204 -19.11 5.75 7.78
N ASP A 205 -19.86 6.83 7.97
CA ASP A 205 -21.19 6.98 7.39
C ASP A 205 -21.13 7.00 5.85
N PHE A 206 -20.18 7.74 5.28
CA PHE A 206 -19.92 7.72 3.84
C PHE A 206 -19.51 6.32 3.35
N LEU A 207 -18.55 5.69 4.02
CA LEU A 207 -18.04 4.36 3.65
C LEU A 207 -19.16 3.31 3.68
N SER A 208 -20.07 3.40 4.64
CA SER A 208 -21.20 2.48 4.78
C SER A 208 -22.11 2.48 3.55
N GLY A 209 -22.26 3.62 2.87
CA GLY A 209 -23.02 3.75 1.63
C GLY A 209 -22.32 3.21 0.36
N THR A 210 -21.04 2.85 0.45
CA THR A 210 -20.25 2.38 -0.70
C THR A 210 -20.03 0.87 -0.73
N PHE A 211 -20.53 0.13 0.27
CA PHE A 211 -20.51 -1.33 0.21
C PHE A 211 -21.52 -1.82 -0.82
N PRO A 212 -21.21 -2.90 -1.59
CA PRO A 212 -22.20 -3.51 -2.45
C PRO A 212 -23.43 -3.91 -1.61
N ALA A 213 -24.62 -3.64 -2.14
CA ALA A 213 -25.88 -4.04 -1.53
C ALA A 213 -25.83 -5.54 -1.18
N LYS A 214 -26.66 -5.98 -0.22
CA LYS A 214 -26.87 -7.41 -0.04
C LYS A 214 -27.37 -7.94 -1.39
N ASP A 215 -26.53 -8.68 -2.12
CA ASP A 215 -27.04 -9.71 -3.01
C ASP A 215 -28.00 -10.53 -2.13
N GLU A 216 -29.29 -10.36 -2.40
CA GLU A 216 -30.32 -11.26 -1.90
C GLU A 216 -29.88 -12.64 -2.37
N ALA A 217 -29.52 -13.49 -1.41
CA ALA A 217 -29.05 -14.82 -1.69
C ALA A 217 -30.07 -15.53 -2.59
N ALA A 218 -29.67 -15.80 -3.84
CA ALA A 218 -30.32 -16.76 -4.71
C ALA A 218 -29.90 -18.17 -4.29
#